data_AF-A0A937ZBU1-F1
#
_entry.id   AF-A0A937ZBU1-F1
#
_cell.length_a   1.000
_cell.length_b   1.000
_cell.length_c   1.000
_cell.angle_alpha   90.00
_cell.angle_beta   90.00
_cell.angle_gamma   90.00
#
_symmetry.space_group_name_H-M   'P 1'
#
loop_
_entity.id
_entity.type
_entity.pdbx_description
1 polymer ?
#
loop_
_entity_poly.entity_id
_entity_poly.type
_entity_poly.pdbx_seq_one_letter_code
_entity_poly.pdbx_strand_id
1 'polypeptide(L)'
;MRKKTVIVRDRMQRNYRYELTAPVGRNFDPEFKPDLTPAEMLRLGVFCGKYMTDCRKEFPASWFVRAKLSARGRDCALNFFGVDASQPLSEWLRKGWIHPDDPRGWFQWYCRYYMGRRVPDEDRRQIKRWKAIRRHVRQIQKNCEPGDLLCRRRQRQALLHWAYDSRNL
;
A
#
# COMPACT_ATOMS: atom_id res chain seq x y z
N MET A 1 -15.84 -17.09 12.06
CA MET A 1 -14.37 -17.27 11.92
C MET A 1 -13.77 -17.39 13.32
N ARG A 2 -12.84 -18.33 13.54
CA ARG A 2 -12.02 -18.33 14.77
C ARG A 2 -11.18 -17.05 14.77
N LYS A 3 -11.24 -16.27 15.85
CA LYS A 3 -10.38 -15.11 16.04
C LYS A 3 -8.93 -15.58 16.00
N LYS A 4 -8.13 -14.98 15.11
CA LYS A 4 -6.69 -15.25 15.00
C LYS A 4 -5.95 -14.01 15.46
N THR A 5 -5.10 -14.15 16.47
CA THR A 5 -4.21 -13.07 16.92
C THR A 5 -2.91 -13.12 16.11
N VAL A 6 -2.50 -11.97 15.59
CA VAL A 6 -1.19 -11.78 14.96
C VAL A 6 -0.29 -11.05 15.95
N ILE A 7 0.96 -11.52 16.07
CA ILE A 7 2.00 -10.87 16.88
C ILE A 7 3.10 -10.39 15.93
N VAL A 8 3.32 -9.08 15.91
CA VAL A 8 4.28 -8.45 15.01
C VAL A 8 5.64 -8.36 15.68
N ARG A 9 6.66 -8.80 14.94
CA ARG A 9 8.07 -8.69 15.30
C ARG A 9 8.88 -8.33 14.06
N ASP A 10 9.10 -7.03 13.88
CA ASP A 10 9.96 -6.49 12.82
C ASP A 10 10.86 -5.36 13.37
N ARG A 11 11.52 -4.59 12.48
CA ARG A 11 12.41 -3.50 12.92
C ARG A 11 11.67 -2.28 13.48
N MET A 12 10.41 -2.06 13.12
CA MET A 12 9.63 -0.88 13.50
C MET A 12 8.69 -1.16 14.69
N GLN A 13 8.28 -2.41 14.89
CA GLN A 13 7.37 -2.81 15.96
C GLN A 13 7.85 -4.11 16.61
N ARG A 14 7.92 -4.08 17.94
CA ARG A 14 8.12 -5.28 18.77
C ARG A 14 6.91 -5.42 19.67
N ASN A 15 6.28 -6.60 19.64
CA ASN A 15 5.14 -6.96 20.50
C ASN A 15 3.81 -6.26 20.18
N TYR A 16 3.67 -5.57 19.04
CA TYR A 16 2.34 -5.14 18.56
C TYR A 16 1.48 -6.38 18.27
N ARG A 17 0.21 -6.34 18.70
CA ARG A 17 -0.72 -7.45 18.52
C ARG A 17 -2.04 -6.92 18.00
N TYR A 18 -2.69 -7.69 17.12
CA TYR A 18 -4.03 -7.39 16.65
C TYR A 18 -4.79 -8.66 16.32
N GLU A 19 -6.12 -8.57 16.34
CA GLU A 19 -7.00 -9.66 15.95
C GLU A 19 -7.44 -9.53 14.49
N LEU A 20 -7.52 -10.67 13.80
CA LEU A 20 -8.21 -10.78 12.52
C LEU A 20 -9.67 -11.13 12.78
N THR A 21 -10.56 -10.19 12.44
CA THR A 21 -12.00 -10.29 12.69
C THR A 21 -12.80 -10.49 11.40
N ALA A 22 -12.21 -10.22 10.23
CA ALA A 22 -12.81 -10.46 8.93
C ALA A 22 -12.02 -11.51 8.11
N PRO A 23 -12.66 -12.18 7.11
CA PRO A 23 -11.94 -13.07 6.21
C PRO A 23 -10.95 -12.31 5.33
N VAL A 24 -9.84 -12.98 5.00
CA VAL A 24 -8.79 -12.41 4.13
C VAL A 24 -9.39 -12.02 2.78
N GLY A 25 -9.14 -10.77 2.36
CA GLY A 25 -9.60 -10.23 1.08
C GLY A 25 -11.12 -10.06 0.95
N ARG A 26 -11.88 -10.14 2.06
CA ARG A 26 -13.35 -10.04 2.05
C ARG A 26 -13.86 -9.05 3.10
N ASN A 27 -15.15 -8.73 3.02
CA ASN A 27 -15.86 -7.83 3.93
C ASN A 27 -15.13 -6.50 4.10
N PHE A 28 -14.73 -5.90 2.98
CA PHE A 28 -14.24 -4.53 2.97
C PHE A 28 -15.41 -3.58 3.16
N ASP A 29 -15.09 -2.39 3.64
CA ASP A 29 -16.01 -1.27 3.61
C ASP A 29 -16.56 -1.11 2.18
N PRO A 30 -17.88 -0.97 1.99
CA PRO A 30 -18.49 -0.90 0.65
C PRO A 30 -17.92 0.22 -0.22
N GLU A 31 -17.39 1.29 0.38
CA GLU A 31 -16.77 2.40 -0.34
C GLU A 31 -15.32 2.11 -0.75
N PHE A 32 -14.64 1.17 -0.09
CA PHE A 32 -13.24 0.85 -0.32
C PHE A 32 -13.07 -0.24 -1.37
N LYS A 33 -12.87 0.19 -2.62
CA LYS A 33 -12.73 -0.67 -3.80
C LYS A 33 -11.38 -0.42 -4.49
N PRO A 34 -10.25 -0.85 -3.88
CA PRO A 34 -8.94 -0.72 -4.51
C PRO A 34 -8.87 -1.59 -5.78
N ASP A 35 -8.17 -1.11 -6.81
CA ASP A 35 -7.98 -1.83 -8.08
C ASP A 35 -6.91 -2.93 -7.97
N LEU A 36 -6.00 -2.79 -7.00
CA LEU A 36 -4.85 -3.67 -6.80
C LEU A 36 -4.83 -4.26 -5.41
N THR A 37 -4.60 -5.57 -5.32
CA THR A 37 -4.31 -6.26 -4.05
C THR A 37 -2.90 -5.95 -3.54
N PRO A 38 -2.61 -6.17 -2.25
CA PRO A 38 -1.24 -6.00 -1.73
C PRO A 38 -0.20 -6.86 -2.45
N ALA A 39 -0.55 -8.09 -2.84
CA ALA A 39 0.33 -8.98 -3.59
C ALA A 39 0.66 -8.41 -4.98
N GLU A 40 -0.34 -7.84 -5.67
CA GLU A 40 -0.13 -7.21 -6.98
C GLU A 40 0.72 -5.94 -6.86
N MET A 41 0.46 -5.09 -5.86
CA MET A 41 1.29 -3.91 -5.59
C MET A 41 2.77 -4.29 -5.38
N LEU A 42 3.04 -5.33 -4.57
CA LEU A 42 4.40 -5.84 -4.35
C LEU A 42 5.02 -6.38 -5.64
N ARG A 43 4.25 -7.11 -6.46
CA ARG A 43 4.71 -7.66 -7.75
C ARG A 43 5.01 -6.58 -8.78
N LEU A 44 4.22 -5.51 -8.82
CA LEU A 44 4.45 -4.40 -9.74
C LEU A 44 5.72 -3.63 -9.42
N GLY A 45 6.11 -3.61 -8.15
CA GLY A 45 7.14 -2.72 -7.63
C GLY A 45 6.56 -1.32 -7.54
N VAL A 46 6.08 -0.96 -6.36
CA VAL A 46 5.47 0.36 -6.15
C VAL A 46 6.16 1.17 -5.07
N PHE A 47 7.21 0.65 -4.41
CA PHE A 47 7.89 1.37 -3.32
C PHE A 47 9.43 1.25 -3.40
N CYS A 48 9.98 1.32 -4.62
CA CYS A 48 11.41 1.24 -4.90
C CYS A 48 12.08 0.02 -4.24
N GLY A 49 11.38 -1.11 -4.20
CA GLY A 49 11.82 -2.38 -3.60
C GLY A 49 12.11 -2.39 -2.10
N LYS A 50 12.09 -1.26 -1.39
CA LYS A 50 12.54 -1.22 0.01
C LYS A 50 11.46 -1.64 1.00
N TYR A 51 10.20 -1.43 0.63
CA TYR A 51 9.06 -1.61 1.52
C TYR A 51 8.79 -3.10 1.80
N MET A 52 8.40 -3.43 3.03
CA MET A 52 8.09 -4.81 3.49
C MET A 52 9.25 -5.83 3.42
N THR A 53 10.51 -5.36 3.39
CA THR A 53 11.69 -6.25 3.31
C THR A 53 11.99 -7.00 4.61
N ASP A 54 11.55 -6.48 5.75
CA ASP A 54 11.83 -6.98 7.10
C ASP A 54 10.61 -7.48 7.89
N CYS A 55 9.40 -7.40 7.31
CA CYS A 55 8.15 -7.88 7.93
C CYS A 55 7.45 -9.00 7.14
N ARG A 56 8.20 -9.72 6.28
CA ARG A 56 7.65 -10.81 5.43
C ARG A 56 6.91 -11.90 6.20
N LYS A 57 7.29 -12.17 7.45
CA LYS A 57 6.65 -13.19 8.31
C LYS A 57 5.25 -12.79 8.79
N GLU A 58 4.88 -11.51 8.68
CA GLU A 58 3.55 -11.04 9.06
C GLU A 58 2.48 -11.40 8.01
N PHE A 59 2.87 -11.51 6.73
CA PHE A 59 1.96 -11.67 5.60
C PHE A 59 2.16 -13.01 4.88
N PRO A 60 1.19 -13.47 4.05
CA PRO A 60 1.31 -14.73 3.33
C PRO A 60 2.58 -14.80 2.48
N ALA A 61 3.31 -15.93 2.55
CA ALA A 61 4.53 -16.13 1.77
C ALA A 61 4.29 -15.97 0.25
N SER A 62 3.09 -16.33 -0.22
CA SER A 62 2.68 -16.20 -1.62
C SER A 62 2.74 -14.76 -2.15
N TRP A 63 2.57 -13.75 -1.30
CA TRP A 63 2.68 -12.33 -1.70
C TRP A 63 4.09 -11.94 -2.11
N PHE A 64 5.10 -12.67 -1.61
CA PHE A 64 6.51 -12.34 -1.82
C PHE A 64 7.18 -13.14 -2.93
N VAL A 65 6.52 -14.15 -3.49
CA VAL A 65 7.11 -15.04 -4.53
C VAL A 65 7.53 -14.27 -5.77
N ARG A 66 6.74 -13.29 -6.21
CA ARG A 66 7.04 -12.44 -7.38
C ARG A 66 7.18 -10.96 -7.01
N ALA A 67 7.39 -10.65 -5.74
CA ALA A 67 7.52 -9.29 -5.27
C ALA A 67 8.84 -8.68 -5.76
N LYS A 68 8.80 -7.43 -6.25
CA LYS A 68 9.99 -6.68 -6.59
C LYS A 68 10.54 -6.00 -5.34
N LEU A 69 11.49 -6.66 -4.68
CA LEU A 69 12.13 -6.18 -3.45
C LEU A 69 13.64 -6.00 -3.67
N SER A 70 14.21 -4.95 -3.05
CA SER A 70 15.65 -4.68 -3.05
C SER A 70 16.23 -5.00 -1.68
N ALA A 71 17.22 -5.90 -1.66
CA ALA A 71 17.91 -6.30 -0.44
C ALA A 71 18.85 -5.20 0.09
N ARG A 72 19.45 -4.42 -0.83
CA ARG A 72 20.54 -3.48 -0.50
C ARG A 72 20.05 -2.07 -0.16
N GLY A 73 18.83 -1.69 -0.52
CA GLY A 73 18.36 -0.32 -0.29
C GLY A 73 17.12 0.04 -1.07
N ARG A 74 16.88 1.34 -1.26
CA ARG A 74 15.88 1.82 -2.21
C ARG A 74 16.45 1.69 -3.62
N ASP A 75 15.69 1.07 -4.52
CA ASP A 75 15.98 0.98 -5.94
C ASP A 75 14.69 1.26 -6.72
N CYS A 76 14.58 2.48 -7.26
CA CYS A 76 13.38 2.91 -7.97
C CYS A 76 13.32 2.41 -9.42
N ALA A 77 14.37 1.77 -9.95
CA ALA A 77 14.29 1.05 -11.22
C ALA A 77 13.36 -0.18 -11.11
N LEU A 78 13.17 -0.71 -9.90
CA LEU A 78 12.20 -1.77 -9.64
C LEU A 78 10.74 -1.31 -9.75
N ASN A 79 10.48 0.01 -9.71
CA ASN A 79 9.13 0.51 -9.83
C ASN A 79 8.55 0.21 -11.22
N PHE A 80 7.24 0.00 -11.33
CA PHE A 80 6.59 -0.23 -12.63
C PHE A 80 6.92 0.88 -13.65
N PHE A 81 6.83 2.15 -13.24
CA PHE A 81 7.19 3.29 -14.11
C PHE A 81 8.67 3.70 -14.01
N GLY A 82 9.49 2.99 -13.24
CA GLY A 82 10.93 3.25 -13.09
C GLY A 82 11.30 4.59 -12.43
N VAL A 83 10.36 5.27 -11.76
CA VAL A 83 10.56 6.62 -11.17
C VAL A 83 10.24 6.65 -9.68
N ASP A 84 10.87 7.57 -8.94
CA ASP A 84 10.50 7.81 -7.53
C ASP A 84 9.28 8.74 -7.43
N ALA A 85 8.26 8.27 -6.71
CA ALA A 85 7.05 9.03 -6.40
C ALA A 85 6.75 9.08 -4.90
N SER A 86 7.70 8.64 -4.05
CA SER A 86 7.52 8.60 -2.59
C SER A 86 8.00 9.88 -1.92
N GLN A 87 7.39 10.23 -0.80
CA GLN A 87 7.99 11.13 0.20
C GLN A 87 8.73 10.30 1.26
N PRO A 88 9.83 10.81 1.84
CA PRO A 88 10.58 10.10 2.89
C PRO A 88 9.70 9.95 4.15
N LEU A 89 9.88 8.86 4.91
CA LEU A 89 9.07 8.57 6.10
C LEU A 89 9.08 9.73 7.12
N SER A 90 10.20 10.44 7.27
CA SER A 90 10.32 11.62 8.12
C SER A 90 9.30 12.71 7.78
N GLU A 91 9.01 12.92 6.49
CA GLU A 91 8.01 13.89 6.04
C GLU A 91 6.58 13.44 6.36
N TRP A 92 6.32 12.13 6.29
CA TRP A 92 5.02 11.57 6.71
C TRP A 92 4.80 11.69 8.22
N LEU A 93 5.87 11.48 9.01
CA LEU A 93 5.85 11.68 10.46
C LEU A 93 5.62 13.15 10.80
N ARG A 94 6.36 14.07 10.17
CA ARG A 94 6.22 15.52 10.36
C ARG A 94 4.79 16.01 10.10
N LYS A 95 4.09 15.41 9.13
CA LYS A 95 2.70 15.73 8.78
C LYS A 95 1.65 15.01 9.64
N GLY A 96 2.04 14.16 10.59
CA GLY A 96 1.11 13.37 11.39
C GLY A 96 0.31 12.35 10.57
N TRP A 97 0.85 11.90 9.43
CA TRP A 97 0.17 11.01 8.50
C TRP A 97 0.41 9.52 8.75
N ILE A 98 1.27 9.21 9.71
CA ILE A 98 1.56 7.85 10.19
C ILE A 98 0.72 7.57 11.42
N HIS A 99 0.05 6.43 11.42
CA HIS A 99 -0.63 5.93 12.61
C HIS A 99 0.33 5.05 13.42
N PRO A 100 0.38 5.12 14.76
CA PRO A 100 1.31 4.34 15.58
C PRO A 100 1.21 2.83 15.34
N ASP A 101 0.00 2.34 15.11
CA ASP A 101 -0.23 0.93 14.79
C ASP A 101 0.38 0.56 13.44
N ASP A 102 0.42 1.46 12.46
CA ASP A 102 0.90 1.21 11.10
C ASP A 102 2.06 2.15 10.75
N PRO A 103 3.25 1.93 11.35
CA PRO A 103 4.37 2.87 11.26
C PRO A 103 4.95 3.01 9.85
N ARG A 104 4.63 2.10 8.93
CA ARG A 104 5.01 2.20 7.52
C ARG A 104 3.96 2.97 6.70
N GLY A 105 2.84 3.37 7.30
CA GLY A 105 1.79 4.19 6.70
C GLY A 105 0.73 3.37 5.95
N TRP A 106 0.06 4.03 5.00
CA TRP A 106 -1.15 3.54 4.35
C TRP A 106 -1.04 2.13 3.78
N PHE A 107 0.07 1.77 3.13
CA PHE A 107 0.19 0.44 2.52
C PHE A 107 0.25 -0.69 3.58
N GLN A 108 0.90 -0.47 4.72
CA GLN A 108 0.85 -1.43 5.83
C GLN A 108 -0.55 -1.55 6.43
N TRP A 109 -1.24 -0.42 6.60
CA TRP A 109 -2.65 -0.43 6.98
C TRP A 109 -3.46 -1.27 5.99
N TYR A 110 -3.28 -1.07 4.68
CA TYR A 110 -4.00 -1.82 3.65
C TYR A 110 -3.67 -3.31 3.69
N CYS A 111 -2.41 -3.70 3.84
CA CYS A 111 -2.02 -5.10 4.01
C CYS A 111 -2.75 -5.76 5.19
N ARG A 112 -2.81 -5.09 6.35
CA ARG A 112 -3.47 -5.62 7.55
C ARG A 112 -4.99 -5.62 7.43
N TYR A 113 -5.56 -4.59 6.82
CA TYR A 113 -6.98 -4.50 6.51
C TYR A 113 -7.40 -5.63 5.56
N TYR A 114 -6.60 -5.89 4.52
CA TYR A 114 -6.77 -7.02 3.61
C TYR A 114 -6.71 -8.35 4.36
N MET A 115 -5.80 -8.51 5.32
CA MET A 115 -5.69 -9.72 6.14
C MET A 115 -6.85 -9.92 7.12
N GLY A 116 -7.69 -8.90 7.33
CA GLY A 116 -8.88 -8.99 8.17
C GLY A 116 -8.82 -8.22 9.48
N ARG A 117 -7.79 -7.38 9.72
CA ARG A 117 -7.77 -6.44 10.85
C ARG A 117 -8.81 -5.34 10.61
N ARG A 118 -9.54 -4.94 11.65
CA ARG A 118 -10.49 -3.82 11.60
C ARG A 118 -10.22 -2.87 12.76
N VAL A 119 -10.08 -1.58 12.46
CA VAL A 119 -9.84 -0.50 13.42
C VAL A 119 -10.75 0.66 13.00
N PRO A 120 -11.99 0.77 13.53
CA PRO A 120 -13.05 1.57 12.92
C PRO A 120 -12.69 3.04 12.59
N ASP A 121 -12.00 3.73 13.50
CA ASP A 121 -11.63 5.14 13.28
C ASP A 121 -10.52 5.31 12.25
N GLU A 122 -9.49 4.46 12.33
CA GLU A 122 -8.37 4.50 11.39
C GLU A 122 -8.79 3.99 10.01
N ASP A 123 -9.64 2.97 9.93
CA ASP A 123 -10.20 2.48 8.68
C ASP A 123 -10.97 3.59 7.96
N ARG A 124 -11.87 4.29 8.66
CA ARG A 124 -12.60 5.45 8.12
C ARG A 124 -11.65 6.54 7.63
N ARG A 125 -10.61 6.85 8.40
CA ARG A 125 -9.59 7.85 8.03
C ARG A 125 -8.84 7.45 6.76
N GLN A 126 -8.36 6.21 6.68
CA GLN A 126 -7.55 5.76 5.54
C GLN A 126 -8.38 5.59 4.26
N ILE A 127 -9.62 5.13 4.38
CA ILE A 127 -10.58 5.09 3.26
C ILE A 127 -10.89 6.50 2.76
N LYS A 128 -11.11 7.46 3.66
CA LYS A 128 -11.30 8.87 3.27
C LYS A 128 -10.10 9.43 2.50
N ARG A 129 -8.87 9.14 2.95
CA ARG A 129 -7.63 9.54 2.25
C ARG A 129 -7.52 8.88 0.88
N TRP A 130 -7.77 7.59 0.80
CA TRP A 130 -7.77 6.84 -0.46
C TRP A 130 -8.80 7.39 -1.47
N LYS A 131 -10.03 7.70 -1.03
CA LYS A 131 -11.04 8.34 -1.89
C LYS A 131 -10.56 9.69 -2.43
N ALA A 132 -9.88 10.49 -1.60
CA ALA A 132 -9.36 11.78 -2.02
C ALA A 132 -8.33 11.67 -3.16
N ILE A 133 -7.58 10.56 -3.24
CA ILE A 133 -6.58 10.33 -4.29
C ILE A 133 -7.23 10.16 -5.68
N ARG A 134 -8.52 9.80 -5.77
CA ARG A 134 -9.26 9.68 -7.03
C ARG A 134 -9.18 10.94 -7.91
N ARG A 135 -8.97 12.12 -7.33
CA ARG A 135 -8.73 13.36 -8.10
C ARG A 135 -7.52 13.26 -9.04
N HIS A 136 -6.49 12.50 -8.66
CA HIS A 136 -5.30 12.30 -9.47
C HIS A 136 -5.55 11.36 -10.66
N VAL A 137 -6.49 10.42 -10.54
CA VAL A 137 -6.98 9.61 -11.67
C VAL A 137 -7.61 10.54 -12.72
N ARG A 138 -8.53 11.41 -12.29
CA ARG A 138 -9.18 12.39 -13.19
C ARG A 138 -8.18 13.33 -13.86
N GLN A 139 -7.15 13.76 -13.13
CA GLN A 139 -6.09 14.59 -13.70
C GLN A 139 -5.33 13.88 -14.83
N ILE A 140 -5.07 12.58 -14.73
CA ILE A 140 -4.43 11.83 -15.82
C ILE A 140 -5.39 11.72 -17.00
N GLN A 141 -6.63 11.28 -16.78
CA GLN A 141 -7.63 11.12 -17.85
C GLN A 141 -7.89 12.41 -18.65
N LYS A 142 -7.77 13.58 -18.02
CA LYS A 142 -7.97 14.88 -18.68
C LYS A 142 -6.73 15.36 -19.45
N ASN A 143 -5.52 14.96 -19.04
CA ASN A 143 -4.27 15.55 -19.51
C ASN A 143 -3.35 14.56 -20.25
N CYS A 144 -3.78 13.32 -20.43
CA CYS A 144 -3.02 12.27 -21.09
C CYS A 144 -3.91 11.57 -22.10
N GLU A 145 -3.34 11.16 -23.23
CA GLU A 145 -4.03 10.28 -24.17
C GLU A 145 -4.31 8.92 -23.52
N PRO A 146 -5.47 8.30 -23.78
CA PRO A 146 -5.78 6.97 -23.29
C PRO A 146 -4.70 5.95 -23.66
N GLY A 147 -4.14 5.27 -22.66
CA GLY A 147 -3.09 4.27 -22.85
C GLY A 147 -1.65 4.83 -22.95
N ASP A 148 -1.45 6.15 -22.99
CA ASP A 148 -0.10 6.72 -22.93
C ASP A 148 0.50 6.60 -21.51
N LEU A 149 1.29 5.54 -21.33
CA LEU A 149 2.01 5.24 -20.09
C LEU A 149 3.17 6.22 -19.80
N LEU A 150 3.64 6.96 -20.80
CA LEU A 150 4.74 7.91 -20.65
C LEU A 150 4.24 9.29 -20.17
N CYS A 151 2.98 9.61 -20.42
CA CYS A 151 2.36 10.80 -19.85
C CYS A 151 2.27 10.70 -18.32
N ARG A 152 2.82 11.72 -17.64
CA ARG A 152 2.74 11.91 -16.18
C ARG A 152 3.18 10.66 -15.35
N ARG A 153 4.23 9.96 -15.79
CA ARG A 153 4.79 8.75 -15.13
C ARG A 153 4.88 8.83 -13.61
N ARG A 154 5.38 9.95 -13.05
CA ARG A 154 5.50 10.11 -11.59
C ARG A 154 4.15 10.12 -10.88
N GLN A 155 3.14 10.76 -11.48
CA GLN A 155 1.78 10.78 -10.94
C GLN A 155 1.11 9.40 -11.08
N ARG A 156 1.31 8.71 -12.22
CA ARG A 156 0.87 7.31 -12.40
C ARG A 156 1.51 6.40 -11.36
N GLN A 157 2.81 6.53 -11.11
CA GLN A 157 3.51 5.77 -10.06
C GLN A 157 2.94 6.08 -8.66
N ALA A 158 2.67 7.34 -8.34
CA ALA A 158 2.04 7.72 -7.07
C ALA A 158 0.65 7.10 -6.88
N LEU A 159 -0.15 6.97 -7.94
CA LEU A 159 -1.44 6.28 -7.88
C LEU A 159 -1.31 4.80 -7.53
N LEU A 160 -0.29 4.11 -8.04
CA LEU A 160 -0.01 2.72 -7.68
C LEU A 160 0.29 2.56 -6.18
N HIS A 161 0.84 3.58 -5.52
CA HIS A 161 1.06 3.56 -4.07
C HIS A 161 -0.24 3.50 -3.26
N TRP A 162 -1.36 3.94 -3.87
CA TRP A 162 -2.69 3.99 -3.29
C TRP A 162 -3.65 2.96 -3.91
N ALA A 163 -3.10 1.91 -4.55
CA ALA A 163 -3.86 0.83 -5.16
C ALA A 163 -4.88 1.27 -6.24
N TYR A 164 -4.65 2.40 -6.90
CA TYR A 164 -5.32 2.75 -8.15
C TYR A 164 -4.48 2.26 -9.32
N ASP A 165 -5.05 1.43 -10.20
CA ASP A 165 -4.29 0.84 -11.31
C ASP A 165 -4.12 1.84 -12.47
N SER A 166 -3.09 2.67 -12.35
CA SER A 166 -2.79 3.73 -13.31
C SER A 166 -2.21 3.24 -14.64
N ARG A 167 -2.05 1.94 -14.83
CA ARG A 167 -1.60 1.32 -16.08
C ARG A 167 -2.72 1.23 -17.11
N ASN A 168 -3.97 1.23 -16.65
CA ASN A 168 -5.16 1.06 -17.48
C ASN A 168 -6.00 2.36 -17.55
N LEU A 169 -5.40 3.50 -17.19
CA LEU A 169 -6.03 4.84 -17.20
C LEU A 169 -5.76 5.61 -18.48
#